data_AF-A0A9D3MET9-F1
#
_entry.id   AF-A0A9D3MET9-F1
#
_cell.length_a   1.000
_cell.length_b   1.000
_cell.length_c   1.000
_cell.angle_alpha   90.00
_cell.angle_beta   90.00
_cell.angle_gamma   90.00
#
_symmetry.space_group_name_H-M   'P 1'
#
loop_
_entity.id
_entity.type
_entity.pdbx_description
1 polymer ?
#
loop_
_entity_poly.entity_id
_entity_poly.type
_entity_poly.pdbx_seq_one_letter_code
_entity_poly.pdbx_strand_id
1 'polypeptide(L)'
;MSHLNSSFLSAYNSLADKHLAGYFNNTRIRRHLQRAGLITRSGGIVPEKELRLKLIRRDHQRRIRACLSQAIFHKVLDIERHRRIEIKRKLEDFARKEHVHKMKV
;
A
#
# COMPACT_ATOMS: atom_id res chain seq x y z
N MET A 1 9.67 -13.56 -43.94
CA MET A 1 8.41 -13.99 -43.32
C MET A 1 7.77 -12.77 -42.68
N SER A 2 6.58 -12.42 -43.19
CA SER A 2 5.57 -11.48 -42.67
C SER A 2 6.02 -10.38 -41.70
N HIS A 3 6.19 -9.18 -42.25
CA HIS A 3 6.02 -7.92 -41.53
C HIS A 3 4.57 -7.81 -41.04
N LEU A 4 4.25 -8.47 -39.93
CA LEU A 4 3.05 -8.15 -39.16
C LEU A 4 3.25 -6.73 -38.66
N ASN A 5 2.65 -5.78 -39.38
CA ASN A 5 2.63 -4.36 -39.07
C ASN A 5 2.39 -4.17 -37.56
N SER A 6 3.41 -3.67 -36.85
CA SER A 6 3.46 -3.50 -35.39
C SER A 6 2.23 -2.77 -34.82
N SER A 7 1.61 -1.90 -35.63
CA SER A 7 0.36 -1.20 -35.32
C SER A 7 -0.84 -2.13 -35.09
N PHE A 8 -0.97 -3.23 -35.83
CA PHE A 8 -2.09 -4.16 -35.69
C PHE A 8 -1.99 -5.02 -34.43
N LEU A 9 -0.77 -5.44 -34.06
CA LEU A 9 -0.55 -6.17 -32.80
C LEU A 9 -0.77 -5.28 -31.57
N SER A 10 -0.44 -3.99 -31.66
CA SER A 10 -0.68 -3.02 -30.59
C SER A 10 -2.18 -2.82 -30.29
N ALA A 11 -3.02 -2.83 -31.34
CA ALA A 11 -4.47 -2.69 -31.20
C ALA A 11 -5.21 -4.02 -30.94
N TYR A 12 -4.52 -5.15 -31.04
CA TYR A 12 -5.13 -6.46 -30.88
C TYR A 12 -5.42 -6.77 -29.41
N ASN A 13 -6.69 -7.05 -29.11
CA ASN A 13 -7.15 -7.43 -27.77
C ASN A 13 -7.48 -8.92 -27.72
N SER A 14 -6.61 -9.71 -27.09
CA SER A 14 -6.80 -11.15 -26.93
C SER A 14 -8.10 -11.51 -26.18
N LEU A 15 -8.55 -10.68 -25.24
CA LEU A 15 -9.78 -10.96 -24.48
C LEU A 15 -11.05 -10.86 -25.33
N ALA A 16 -10.98 -10.16 -26.46
CA ALA A 16 -12.06 -10.06 -27.43
C ALA A 16 -11.97 -11.12 -28.53
N ASP A 17 -10.93 -11.96 -28.55
CA ASP A 17 -10.76 -12.98 -29.57
C ASP A 17 -11.68 -14.19 -29.34
N LYS A 18 -12.56 -14.44 -30.31
CA LYS A 18 -13.50 -15.58 -30.31
C LYS A 18 -12.78 -16.94 -30.28
N HIS A 19 -11.59 -17.05 -30.85
CA HIS A 19 -10.81 -18.29 -30.88
C HIS A 19 -10.17 -18.61 -29.53
N LEU A 20 -9.99 -17.58 -28.68
CA LEU A 20 -9.48 -17.74 -27.31
C LEU A 20 -10.60 -17.83 -26.27
N ALA A 21 -11.86 -17.73 -26.68
CA ALA A 21 -13.01 -17.77 -25.76
C ALA A 21 -13.02 -19.04 -24.89
N GLY A 22 -12.67 -20.20 -25.45
CA GLY A 22 -12.56 -21.46 -24.70
C GLY A 22 -11.51 -21.41 -23.58
N TYR A 23 -10.35 -20.80 -23.86
CA TYR A 23 -9.29 -20.61 -22.88
C TYR A 23 -9.71 -19.65 -21.75
N PHE A 24 -10.26 -18.49 -22.09
CA PHE A 24 -10.68 -17.50 -21.10
C PHE A 24 -11.94 -17.89 -20.32
N ASN A 25 -12.74 -18.81 -20.86
CA ASN A 25 -13.91 -19.35 -20.15
C ASN A 25 -13.55 -20.33 -19.04
N ASN A 26 -12.33 -20.85 -19.01
CA ASN A 26 -11.85 -21.71 -17.91
C ASN A 26 -11.99 -20.99 -16.57
N THR A 27 -12.58 -21.64 -15.56
CA THR A 27 -12.86 -21.05 -14.25
C THR A 27 -11.61 -20.52 -13.55
N ARG A 28 -10.47 -21.20 -13.69
CA ARG A 28 -9.18 -20.76 -13.14
C ARG A 28 -8.70 -19.47 -13.81
N ILE A 29 -8.77 -19.43 -15.14
CA ILE A 29 -8.35 -18.26 -15.93
C ILE A 29 -9.30 -17.09 -15.69
N ARG A 30 -10.62 -17.31 -15.74
CA ARG A 30 -11.63 -16.30 -15.47
C ARG A 30 -11.47 -15.69 -14.07
N ARG A 31 -11.24 -16.51 -13.05
CA ARG A 31 -10.96 -16.03 -11.68
C ARG A 31 -9.70 -15.19 -11.62
N HIS A 32 -8.64 -15.58 -12.35
CA HIS A 32 -7.42 -14.79 -12.43
C HIS A 32 -7.66 -13.43 -13.08
N LEU A 33 -8.32 -13.40 -14.24
CA LEU A 33 -8.67 -12.16 -14.95
C LEU A 33 -9.55 -11.22 -14.11
N GLN A 34 -10.50 -11.77 -13.35
CA GLN A 34 -11.32 -11.00 -12.41
C GLN A 34 -10.48 -10.38 -11.29
N ARG A 35 -9.54 -11.14 -10.71
CA ARG A 35 -8.61 -10.64 -9.68
C ARG A 35 -7.66 -9.58 -10.22
N ALA A 36 -7.22 -9.73 -11.47
CA ALA A 36 -6.40 -8.75 -12.18
C ALA A 36 -7.19 -7.49 -12.56
N GLY A 37 -8.54 -7.53 -12.51
CA GLY A 37 -9.40 -6.40 -12.87
C GLY A 37 -9.55 -6.20 -14.38
N LEU A 38 -9.15 -7.17 -15.19
CA LEU A 38 -9.25 -7.13 -16.65
C LEU A 38 -10.68 -7.44 -17.13
N ILE A 39 -11.42 -8.22 -16.35
CA ILE A 39 -12.83 -8.52 -16.60
C ILE A 39 -13.67 -8.26 -15.34
N THR A 40 -14.93 -7.94 -15.53
CA THR A 40 -15.92 -7.80 -14.46
C THR A 40 -16.34 -9.16 -13.92
N ARG A 41 -17.09 -9.16 -12.81
CA ARG A 41 -17.71 -10.38 -12.26
C ARG A 41 -18.68 -11.03 -13.25
N SER A 42 -19.36 -10.22 -14.07
CA SER A 42 -20.24 -10.68 -15.16
C SER A 42 -19.48 -11.16 -16.40
N GLY A 43 -18.15 -10.98 -16.45
CA GLY A 43 -17.31 -11.44 -17.56
C GLY A 43 -17.11 -10.42 -18.69
N GLY A 44 -17.59 -9.18 -18.54
CA GLY A 44 -17.33 -8.10 -19.49
C GLY A 44 -15.89 -7.59 -19.37
N ILE A 45 -15.27 -7.21 -20.49
CA ILE A 45 -13.91 -6.64 -20.52
C ILE A 45 -13.95 -5.24 -19.90
N VAL A 46 -13.02 -4.96 -18.98
CA VAL A 46 -12.89 -3.64 -18.34
C VAL A 46 -12.09 -2.72 -19.25
N PRO A 47 -12.57 -1.50 -19.56
CA PRO A 47 -11.82 -0.54 -20.36
C PRO A 47 -10.48 -0.15 -19.72
N GLU A 48 -9.44 0.01 -20.53
CA GLU A 48 -8.09 0.35 -20.05
C GLU A 48 -8.06 1.62 -19.19
N LYS A 49 -8.85 2.64 -19.58
CA LYS A 49 -8.97 3.90 -18.83
C LYS A 49 -9.45 3.67 -17.39
N GLU A 50 -10.47 2.84 -17.20
CA GLU A 50 -10.99 2.52 -15.87
C GLU A 50 -9.99 1.72 -15.05
N LEU A 51 -9.32 0.76 -15.67
CA LEU A 51 -8.29 -0.04 -15.02
C LEU A 51 -7.14 0.84 -14.52
N ARG A 52 -6.62 1.74 -15.38
CA ARG A 52 -5.58 2.70 -15.02
C ARG A 52 -6.00 3.59 -13.84
N LEU A 53 -7.22 4.13 -13.86
CA LEU A 53 -7.74 4.95 -12.77
C LEU A 53 -7.82 4.17 -11.45
N LYS A 54 -8.28 2.91 -11.49
CA LYS A 54 -8.31 2.04 -10.29
C LYS A 54 -6.90 1.78 -9.75
N LEU A 55 -5.92 1.52 -10.62
CA LEU A 55 -4.53 1.31 -10.22
C LEU A 55 -3.93 2.55 -9.57
N ILE A 56 -4.10 3.73 -10.18
CA ILE A 56 -3.64 5.01 -9.63
C ILE A 56 -4.26 5.28 -8.26
N ARG A 57 -5.59 5.09 -8.13
CA ARG A 57 -6.29 5.27 -6.84
C ARG A 57 -5.76 4.32 -5.77
N ARG A 58 -5.57 3.04 -6.11
CA ARG A 58 -5.07 2.02 -5.16
C ARG A 58 -3.65 2.36 -4.71
N ASP A 59 -2.80 2.75 -5.63
CA ASP A 59 -1.43 3.12 -5.32
C ASP A 59 -1.36 4.39 -4.46
N HIS A 60 -2.14 5.41 -4.81
CA HIS A 60 -2.28 6.62 -4.00
C HIS A 60 -2.74 6.32 -2.56
N GLN A 61 -3.78 5.49 -2.41
CA GLN A 61 -4.25 5.05 -1.09
C GLN A 61 -3.17 4.30 -0.32
N ARG A 62 -2.38 3.45 -0.99
CA ARG A 62 -1.26 2.73 -0.36
C ARG A 62 -0.20 3.69 0.16
N ARG A 63 0.19 4.69 -0.64
CA ARG A 63 1.15 5.72 -0.26
C ARG A 63 0.66 6.54 0.93
N ILE A 64 -0.61 6.97 0.91
CA ILE A 64 -1.21 7.71 2.03
C ILE A 64 -1.18 6.87 3.31
N ARG A 65 -1.58 5.59 3.24
CA ARG A 65 -1.56 4.70 4.43
C ARG A 65 -0.15 4.52 4.98
N ALA A 66 0.84 4.34 4.11
CA ALA A 66 2.23 4.23 4.52
C ALA A 66 2.70 5.52 5.23
N CYS A 67 2.44 6.68 4.62
CA CYS A 67 2.78 7.99 5.18
C CYS A 67 2.12 8.21 6.56
N LEU A 68 0.83 7.93 6.68
CA LEU A 68 0.10 8.04 7.95
C LEU A 68 0.69 7.12 9.03
N SER A 69 0.96 5.86 8.68
CA SER A 69 1.55 4.91 9.63
C SER A 69 2.91 5.37 10.14
N GLN A 70 3.74 5.93 9.26
CA GLN A 70 5.05 6.45 9.60
C GLN A 70 4.95 7.70 10.49
N ALA A 71 4.05 8.63 10.16
CA ALA A 71 3.84 9.85 10.94
C ALA A 71 3.36 9.54 12.37
N ILE A 72 2.41 8.61 12.51
CA ILE A 72 1.94 8.14 13.83
C ILE A 72 3.10 7.53 14.61
N PHE A 73 3.86 6.63 13.98
CA PHE A 73 4.97 5.94 14.64
C PHE A 73 6.03 6.93 15.14
N HIS A 74 6.47 7.88 14.29
CA HIS A 74 7.42 8.91 14.69
C HIS A 74 6.87 9.77 15.83
N LYS A 75 5.60 10.19 15.76
CA LYS A 75 4.99 11.00 16.83
C LYS A 75 4.96 10.27 18.16
N VAL A 76 4.59 8.99 18.17
CA VAL A 76 4.57 8.16 19.37
C VAL A 76 5.98 7.97 19.93
N LEU A 77 6.98 7.72 19.08
CA LEU A 77 8.37 7.61 19.51
C LEU A 77 8.88 8.91 20.14
N ASP A 78 8.58 10.06 19.54
CA ASP A 78 8.97 11.35 20.10
C ASP A 78 8.36 11.57 21.47
N ILE A 79 7.05 11.30 21.63
CA ILE A 79 6.37 11.43 22.93
C ILE A 79 7.03 10.52 23.98
N GLU A 80 7.27 9.26 23.66
CA GLU A 80 7.89 8.31 24.59
C GLU A 80 9.33 8.71 24.94
N ARG A 81 10.08 9.29 24.00
CA ARG A 81 11.43 9.81 24.26
C ARG A 81 11.39 10.96 25.26
N HIS A 82 10.49 11.93 25.07
CA HIS A 82 10.33 13.06 25.99
C HIS A 82 9.93 12.58 27.38
N ARG A 83 8.95 11.66 27.46
CA ARG A 83 8.51 11.06 28.72
C ARG A 83 9.65 10.39 29.48
N ARG A 84 10.50 9.62 28.79
CA ARG A 84 11.67 8.98 29.41
C ARG A 84 12.66 10.00 29.98
N ILE A 85 12.92 11.08 29.25
CA ILE A 85 13.79 12.17 29.70
C ILE A 85 13.22 12.85 30.95
N GLU A 86 11.92 13.13 30.97
CA GLU A 86 11.26 13.73 32.13
C GLU A 86 11.31 12.83 33.37
N ILE A 87 11.06 11.53 33.21
CA ILE A 87 11.19 10.56 34.30
C ILE A 87 12.61 10.56 34.85
N LYS A 88 13.61 10.49 33.96
CA LYS A 88 15.03 10.50 34.37
C LYS A 88 15.38 11.79 35.15
N ARG A 89 14.97 12.96 34.64
CA ARG A 89 15.19 14.24 35.32
C ARG A 89 14.55 14.28 36.72
N LYS A 90 13.30 13.81 36.85
CA LYS A 90 12.62 13.75 38.15
C LYS A 90 13.36 12.84 39.12
N LEU A 91 13.84 11.67 38.68
CA LEU A 91 14.62 10.76 39.52
C LEU A 91 15.94 11.40 39.98
N GLU A 92 16.65 12.08 39.09
CA GLU A 92 17.87 12.83 39.44
C GLU A 92 17.60 13.96 40.44
N ASP A 93 16.47 14.67 40.31
CA ASP A 93 16.05 15.70 41.26
C ASP A 93 15.73 15.13 42.64
N PHE A 94 15.05 13.97 42.70
CA PHE A 94 14.77 13.29 43.97
C PHE A 94 16.07 12.84 44.64
N ALA A 95 16.99 12.21 43.91
CA ALA A 95 18.28 11.77 44.44
C ALA A 95 19.10 12.95 44.98
N ARG A 96 19.14 14.09 44.25
CA ARG A 96 19.82 15.31 44.71
C ARG A 96 19.21 15.85 46.01
N LYS A 97 17.87 15.93 46.09
CA LYS A 97 17.18 16.39 47.31
C LYS A 97 17.42 15.46 48.49
N GLU A 98 17.41 14.15 48.28
CA GLU A 98 17.68 13.16 49.32
C GLU A 98 19.13 13.28 49.85
N HIS A 99 20.11 13.46 48.97
CA HIS A 99 21.51 13.71 49.36
C HIS A 99 21.65 14.98 50.22
N VAL A 100 21.06 16.09 49.79
CA VAL A 100 21.09 17.35 50.57
C VAL A 100 20.42 17.18 51.93
N HIS A 101 19.31 16.44 52.00
CA HIS A 101 18.62 16.19 53.27
C HIS A 101 19.49 15.37 54.23
N LYS A 102 20.15 14.30 53.75
CA LYS A 102 21.08 13.49 54.55
C LYS A 102 22.30 14.25 55.06
N MET A 103 22.77 15.27 54.33
CA MET A 103 23.89 16.11 54.75
C MET A 103 23.51 17.25 55.70
N LYS A 104 22.22 17.59 55.81
CA LYS A 104 21.71 18.64 56.70
C LYS A 104 21.38 18.15 58.12
N VAL A 105 21.34 16.83 58.32
CA VAL A 105 21.18 16.15 59.62
C VAL A 105 22.56 15.84 60.15
#